data_AF-A0A953PUQ9-F1
#
_entry.id   AF-A0A953PUQ9-F1
#
_cell.length_a   1.000
_cell.length_b   1.000
_cell.length_c   1.000
_cell.angle_alpha   90.00
_cell.angle_beta   90.00
_cell.angle_gamma   90.00
#
_symmetry.space_group_name_H-M   'P 1'
#
loop_
_entity.id
_entity.type
_entity.pdbx_description
1 polymer ?
#
loop_
_entity_poly.entity_id
_entity_poly.type
_entity_poly.pdbx_seq_one_letter_code
_entity_poly.pdbx_strand_id
1 'polypeptide(L)'
;MRADRGTAAVSAALQRYAARGVFRGFSARPARNGRHDFRFTWLTRQPMTITYDPKSRRLSFRNLLPRVGRYPGLRARLKHVLDEHTTRAVPAHRRIDGRRARVTGSIRRGAFSIALHVRGPHEAYAVQRSLNLVNQLFLLLHANYPEYLIECFGFRPE
;
A
#
# COMPACT_ATOMS: atom_id res chain seq x y z
N MET A 1 1.63 -24.21 9.52
CA MET A 1 2.05 -24.47 8.13
C MET A 1 1.52 -23.50 7.07
N ARG A 2 0.19 -23.27 6.88
CA ARG A 2 -0.29 -22.31 5.84
C ARG A 2 0.03 -20.83 6.16
N ALA A 3 -0.07 -20.43 7.43
CA ALA A 3 0.25 -19.07 7.89
C ALA A 3 1.71 -18.69 7.60
N ASP A 4 2.64 -19.61 7.87
CA ASP A 4 4.07 -19.40 7.66
C ASP A 4 4.42 -19.24 6.18
N ARG A 5 3.80 -20.04 5.30
CA ARG A 5 4.01 -19.94 3.84
C ARG A 5 3.55 -18.59 3.29
N GLY A 6 2.40 -18.07 3.76
CA GLY A 6 1.91 -16.76 3.33
C GLY A 6 2.84 -15.63 3.76
N THR A 7 3.28 -15.65 5.02
CA THR A 7 4.26 -14.68 5.54
C THR A 7 5.59 -14.75 4.76
N ALA A 8 6.10 -15.96 4.51
CA ALA A 8 7.32 -16.15 3.73
C ALA A 8 7.17 -15.60 2.30
N ALA A 9 6.03 -15.82 1.65
CA ALA A 9 5.76 -15.28 0.32
C ALA A 9 5.70 -13.74 0.30
N VAL A 10 5.07 -13.11 1.30
CA VAL A 10 5.06 -11.64 1.44
C VAL A 10 6.47 -11.11 1.70
N SER A 11 7.21 -11.73 2.61
CA SER A 11 8.57 -11.34 2.97
C SER A 11 9.51 -11.43 1.76
N ALA A 12 9.51 -12.57 1.06
CA ALA A 12 10.32 -12.77 -0.14
C ALA A 12 9.95 -11.78 -1.25
N ALA A 13 8.65 -11.50 -1.46
CA ALA A 13 8.22 -10.53 -2.45
C ALA A 13 8.73 -9.11 -2.12
N LEU A 14 8.60 -8.64 -0.88
CA LEU A 14 9.08 -7.32 -0.46
C LEU A 14 10.61 -7.23 -0.48
N GLN A 15 11.32 -8.29 -0.06
CA GLN A 15 12.78 -8.36 -0.10
C GLN A 15 13.32 -8.19 -1.53
N ARG A 16 12.61 -8.70 -2.55
CA ARG A 16 13.01 -8.49 -3.96
C ARG A 16 12.98 -7.02 -4.39
N TYR A 17 12.07 -6.22 -3.86
CA TYR A 17 12.05 -4.77 -4.11
C TYR A 17 13.19 -4.07 -3.36
N ALA A 18 13.44 -4.47 -2.11
CA ALA A 18 14.57 -3.96 -1.33
C ALA A 18 15.91 -4.25 -2.01
N ALA A 19 16.12 -5.49 -2.47
CA ALA A 19 17.33 -5.91 -3.18
C ALA A 19 17.56 -5.14 -4.51
N ARG A 20 16.49 -4.60 -5.10
CA ARG A 20 16.54 -3.75 -6.31
C ARG A 20 16.76 -2.26 -6.00
N GLY A 21 16.99 -1.90 -4.73
CA GLY A 21 17.16 -0.51 -4.31
C GLY A 21 15.87 0.32 -4.29
N VAL A 22 14.70 -0.30 -4.50
CA VAL A 22 13.40 0.42 -4.48
C VAL A 22 13.09 0.92 -3.07
N PHE A 23 13.48 0.15 -2.05
CA PHE A 23 13.25 0.47 -0.64
C PHE A 23 14.57 0.81 0.05
N ARG A 24 14.55 1.86 0.88
CA ARG A 24 15.64 2.16 1.82
C ARG A 24 15.29 1.67 3.22
N GLY A 25 16.26 1.12 3.95
CA GLY A 25 16.08 0.68 5.34
C GLY A 25 15.02 -0.41 5.53
N PHE A 26 14.93 -1.36 4.58
CA PHE A 26 13.97 -2.46 4.68
C PHE A 26 14.22 -3.32 5.92
N SER A 27 13.16 -3.59 6.67
CA SER A 27 13.18 -4.47 7.83
C SER A 27 11.87 -5.25 7.93
N ALA A 28 11.95 -6.49 8.39
CA ALA A 28 10.81 -7.35 8.68
C ALA A 28 10.87 -7.78 10.14
N ARG A 29 9.76 -7.64 10.87
CA ARG A 29 9.67 -8.01 12.29
C ARG A 29 8.33 -8.69 12.58
N PRO A 30 8.31 -9.71 13.46
CA PRO A 30 7.06 -10.17 14.04
C PRO A 30 6.35 -9.02 14.76
N ALA A 31 5.04 -8.99 14.66
CA ALA A 31 4.15 -8.04 15.33
C ALA A 31 3.18 -8.79 16.25
N ARG A 32 2.40 -8.05 17.04
CA ARG A 32 1.41 -8.63 17.95
C ARG A 32 0.41 -9.52 17.20
N ASN A 33 -0.07 -10.56 17.89
CA ASN A 33 -1.11 -11.48 17.42
C ASN A 33 -0.74 -12.30 16.17
N GLY A 34 0.56 -12.61 15.99
CA GLY A 34 1.04 -13.41 14.86
C GLY A 34 1.03 -12.67 13.52
N ARG A 35 0.98 -11.33 13.55
CA ARG A 35 1.14 -10.47 12.38
C ARG A 35 2.62 -10.26 12.09
N HIS A 36 2.93 -9.78 10.90
CA HIS A 36 4.27 -9.37 10.51
C HIS A 36 4.25 -7.94 10.01
N ASP A 37 5.12 -7.11 10.57
CA ASP A 37 5.32 -5.73 10.15
C ASP A 37 6.59 -5.62 9.31
N PHE A 38 6.47 -4.94 8.18
CA PHE A 38 7.55 -4.61 7.28
C PHE A 38 7.67 -3.09 7.21
N ARG A 39 8.86 -2.57 7.47
CA ARG A 39 9.12 -1.12 7.49
C ARG A 39 10.22 -0.79 6.50
N PHE A 40 10.02 0.28 5.74
CA PHE A 40 10.97 0.79 4.75
C PHE A 40 10.62 2.23 4.38
N THR A 41 11.57 2.95 3.80
CA THR A 41 11.35 4.27 3.20
C THR A 41 11.27 4.13 1.69
N TRP A 42 10.19 4.65 1.11
CA TRP A 42 9.91 4.63 -0.34
C TRP A 42 9.03 5.82 -0.72
N LEU A 43 9.22 6.40 -1.91
CA LEU A 43 8.53 7.56 -2.48
C LEU A 43 8.66 8.89 -1.71
N THR A 44 8.81 8.85 -0.39
CA THR A 44 8.97 10.01 0.47
C THR A 44 10.21 9.85 1.37
N ARG A 45 10.49 10.84 2.21
CA ARG A 45 11.51 10.72 3.28
C ARG A 45 11.00 10.02 4.53
N GLN A 46 9.68 9.83 4.66
CA GLN A 46 9.06 9.19 5.81
C GLN A 46 8.99 7.66 5.61
N PRO A 47 9.19 6.88 6.70
CA PRO A 47 9.07 5.43 6.62
C PRO A 47 7.61 5.00 6.49
N MET A 48 7.37 4.05 5.59
CA MET A 48 6.10 3.35 5.42
C MET A 48 6.11 2.04 6.21
N THR A 49 4.91 1.58 6.59
CA THR A 49 4.73 0.28 7.25
C THR A 49 3.66 -0.53 6.52
N ILE A 50 4.04 -1.73 6.10
CA ILE A 50 3.12 -2.78 5.67
C ILE A 50 2.92 -3.75 6.82
N THR A 51 1.68 -4.09 7.13
CA THR A 51 1.34 -5.19 8.03
C THR A 51 0.71 -6.32 7.24
N TYR A 52 1.21 -7.54 7.42
CA TYR A 52 0.57 -8.76 6.97
C TYR A 52 -0.02 -9.53 8.14
N ASP A 53 -1.32 -9.83 8.05
CA ASP A 53 -2.01 -10.72 8.97
C ASP A 53 -2.23 -12.07 8.27
N PRO A 54 -1.54 -13.14 8.67
CA PRO A 54 -1.64 -14.43 8.00
C PRO A 54 -2.96 -15.17 8.30
N LYS A 55 -3.66 -14.84 9.40
CA LYS A 55 -4.95 -15.45 9.73
C LYS A 55 -6.05 -14.95 8.79
N SER A 56 -6.08 -13.63 8.59
CA SER A 56 -7.04 -12.98 7.67
C SER A 56 -6.49 -12.77 6.26
N ARG A 57 -5.23 -13.17 6.00
CA ARG A 57 -4.51 -12.98 4.72
C ARG A 57 -4.62 -11.54 4.22
N ARG A 58 -4.48 -10.59 5.14
CA ARG A 58 -4.68 -9.17 4.89
C ARG A 58 -3.34 -8.45 4.88
N LEU A 59 -3.00 -7.85 3.75
CA LEU A 59 -1.84 -6.98 3.57
C LEU A 59 -2.30 -5.52 3.66
N SER A 60 -1.75 -4.72 4.57
CA SER A 60 -2.22 -3.33 4.79
C SER A 60 -1.07 -2.34 4.85
N PHE A 61 -1.15 -1.26 4.06
CA PHE A 61 -0.36 -0.05 4.28
C PHE A 61 -1.08 0.81 5.31
N ARG A 62 -0.50 0.93 6.51
CA ARG A 62 -1.10 1.68 7.60
C ARG A 62 -0.67 3.14 7.54
N ASN A 63 -1.61 4.04 7.79
CA ASN A 63 -1.39 5.49 7.88
C ASN A 63 -0.61 6.03 6.67
N LEU A 64 -0.93 5.51 5.47
CA LEU A 64 -0.21 5.80 4.24
C LEU A 64 -0.23 7.29 3.89
N LEU A 65 -1.41 7.92 4.01
CA LEU A 65 -1.61 9.34 3.69
C LEU A 65 -2.22 10.02 4.93
N PRO A 66 -1.48 10.84 5.69
CA PRO A 66 -2.00 11.51 6.88
C PRO A 66 -2.91 12.69 6.50
N ARG A 67 -3.72 13.17 7.44
CA ARG A 67 -4.48 14.44 7.35
C ARG A 67 -5.35 14.62 6.08
N VAL A 68 -5.81 13.54 5.46
CA VAL A 68 -6.58 13.58 4.21
C VAL A 68 -7.86 14.43 4.33
N GLY A 69 -8.46 14.48 5.52
CA GLY A 69 -9.66 15.27 5.76
C GLY A 69 -9.48 16.79 5.68
N ARG A 70 -8.23 17.30 5.68
CA ARG A 70 -7.96 18.75 5.55
C ARG A 70 -8.08 19.26 4.11
N TYR A 71 -8.09 18.35 3.14
CA TYR A 71 -8.00 18.68 1.72
C TYR A 71 -9.34 18.35 1.04
N PRO A 72 -10.09 19.36 0.56
CA PRO A 72 -11.35 19.15 -0.13
C PRO A 72 -11.20 18.20 -1.32
N GLY A 73 -12.17 17.30 -1.49
CA GLY A 73 -12.20 16.35 -2.61
C GLY A 73 -11.15 15.22 -2.57
N LEU A 74 -10.06 15.33 -1.80
CA LEU A 74 -8.99 14.33 -1.78
C LEU A 74 -9.50 12.94 -1.40
N ARG A 75 -10.36 12.85 -0.38
CA ARG A 75 -11.00 11.58 0.00
C ARG A 75 -11.76 10.94 -1.16
N ALA A 76 -12.57 11.72 -1.88
CA ALA A 76 -13.36 11.22 -3.00
C ALA A 76 -12.44 10.76 -4.13
N ARG A 77 -11.37 11.52 -4.39
CA ARG A 77 -10.37 11.18 -5.41
C ARG A 77 -9.61 9.89 -5.07
N LEU A 78 -9.17 9.71 -3.82
CA LEU A 78 -8.52 8.48 -3.37
C LEU A 78 -9.44 7.27 -3.52
N LYS A 79 -10.72 7.42 -3.16
CA LYS A 79 -11.72 6.36 -3.35
C LYS A 79 -11.89 6.03 -4.83
N HIS A 80 -12.01 7.04 -5.68
CA HIS A 80 -12.15 6.87 -7.12
C HIS A 80 -10.98 6.08 -7.72
N VAL A 81 -9.74 6.40 -7.36
CA VAL A 81 -8.56 5.64 -7.82
C VAL A 81 -8.63 4.18 -7.39
N LEU A 82 -9.06 3.89 -6.15
CA LEU A 82 -9.24 2.51 -5.71
C LEU A 82 -10.29 1.78 -6.54
N ASP A 83 -11.42 2.42 -6.80
CA ASP A 83 -12.54 1.85 -7.56
C ASP A 83 -12.11 1.59 -9.01
N GLU A 84 -11.43 2.53 -9.67
CA GLU A 84 -10.87 2.37 -11.02
C GLU A 84 -9.96 1.13 -11.13
N HIS A 85 -9.11 0.90 -10.12
CA HIS A 85 -8.19 -0.25 -10.10
C HIS A 85 -8.88 -1.60 -9.89
N THR A 86 -10.19 -1.61 -9.62
CA THR A 86 -11.00 -2.82 -9.53
C THR A 86 -11.94 -3.03 -10.71
N THR A 87 -12.12 -2.02 -11.57
CA THR A 87 -13.10 -2.02 -12.66
C THR A 87 -12.43 -2.19 -14.02
N ARG A 88 -13.27 -2.34 -15.06
CA ARG A 88 -12.80 -2.42 -16.44
C ARG A 88 -12.19 -1.12 -16.99
N ALA A 89 -12.30 -0.02 -16.25
CA ALA A 89 -11.78 1.30 -16.61
C ALA A 89 -10.26 1.32 -16.79
N VAL A 90 -9.50 0.50 -16.04
CA VAL A 90 -8.06 0.34 -16.25
C VAL A 90 -7.74 -0.91 -17.08
N PRO A 91 -6.67 -0.90 -17.90
CA PRO A 91 -6.21 -2.08 -18.62
C PRO A 91 -6.05 -3.31 -17.72
N ALA A 92 -6.29 -4.51 -18.26
CA ALA A 92 -6.24 -5.75 -17.49
C ALA A 92 -4.92 -5.95 -16.73
N HIS A 93 -3.81 -5.51 -17.31
CA HIS A 93 -2.49 -5.58 -16.68
C HIS A 93 -2.29 -4.61 -15.51
N ARG A 94 -3.12 -3.56 -15.36
CA ARG A 94 -3.13 -2.63 -14.19
C ARG A 94 -4.20 -2.98 -13.16
N ARG A 95 -5.29 -3.63 -13.60
CA ARG A 95 -6.41 -4.03 -12.76
C ARG A 95 -6.00 -5.03 -11.68
N ILE A 96 -6.61 -4.87 -10.51
CA ILE A 96 -6.57 -5.86 -9.44
C ILE A 96 -7.62 -6.92 -9.77
N ASP A 97 -7.15 -8.10 -10.17
CA ASP A 97 -8.00 -9.29 -10.31
C ASP A 97 -8.65 -9.65 -8.96
N GLY A 98 -9.98 -9.45 -8.90
CA GLY A 98 -10.82 -9.76 -7.76
C GLY A 98 -10.80 -11.23 -7.36
N ARG A 99 -10.45 -12.16 -8.26
CA ARG A 99 -10.28 -13.59 -7.92
C ARG A 99 -9.05 -13.82 -7.05
N ARG A 100 -8.04 -12.96 -7.16
CA ARG A 100 -6.75 -13.07 -6.45
C ARG A 100 -6.64 -12.17 -5.23
N ALA A 101 -7.21 -10.98 -5.29
CA ALA A 101 -7.22 -10.06 -4.15
C ALA A 101 -8.37 -9.07 -4.21
N ARG A 102 -8.87 -8.63 -3.05
CA ARG A 102 -9.81 -7.51 -2.93
C ARG A 102 -9.11 -6.33 -2.27
N VAL A 103 -9.08 -5.17 -2.93
CA VAL A 103 -8.57 -3.93 -2.34
C VAL A 103 -9.67 -3.18 -1.58
N THR A 104 -9.28 -2.50 -0.52
CA THR A 104 -10.14 -1.60 0.28
C THR A 104 -9.31 -0.41 0.74
N GLY A 105 -9.95 0.75 0.83
CA GLY A 105 -9.41 1.94 1.48
C GLY A 105 -10.19 2.26 2.75
N SER A 106 -9.52 2.81 3.75
CA SER A 106 -10.20 3.32 4.95
C SER A 106 -9.48 4.53 5.50
N ILE A 107 -10.23 5.44 6.11
CA ILE A 107 -9.69 6.58 6.84
C ILE A 107 -9.94 6.34 8.32
N ARG A 108 -8.88 6.39 9.13
CA ARG A 108 -8.99 6.33 10.60
C ARG A 108 -8.13 7.44 11.20
N ARG A 109 -8.71 8.22 12.12
CA ARG A 109 -8.05 9.37 12.76
C ARG A 109 -7.41 10.32 11.73
N GLY A 110 -8.10 10.57 10.62
CA GLY A 110 -7.64 11.45 9.54
C GLY A 110 -6.57 10.86 8.61
N ALA A 111 -6.06 9.65 8.87
CA ALA A 111 -5.08 8.99 8.01
C ALA A 111 -5.74 7.93 7.12
N PHE A 112 -5.45 7.97 5.82
CA PHE A 112 -5.88 6.98 4.85
C PHE A 112 -4.92 5.79 4.83
N SER A 113 -5.50 4.60 4.77
CA SER A 113 -4.81 3.31 4.70
C SER A 113 -5.43 2.49 3.59
N ILE A 114 -4.60 1.71 2.88
CA ILE A 114 -5.07 0.72 1.92
C ILE A 114 -4.84 -0.68 2.46
N ALA A 115 -5.72 -1.61 2.10
CA ALA A 115 -5.55 -3.01 2.42
C ALA A 115 -5.99 -3.90 1.27
N LEU A 116 -5.23 -4.95 1.01
CA LEU A 116 -5.56 -6.03 0.09
C LEU A 116 -5.84 -7.29 0.91
N HIS A 117 -7.01 -7.86 0.71
CA HIS A 117 -7.38 -9.18 1.21
C HIS A 117 -7.05 -10.22 0.14
N VAL A 118 -6.07 -11.08 0.42
CA VAL A 118 -5.57 -12.10 -0.50
C VAL A 118 -6.53 -13.29 -0.55
N ARG A 119 -6.86 -13.73 -1.75
CA ARG A 119 -7.67 -14.93 -2.02
C ARG A 119 -6.76 -15.98 -2.64
N GLY A 120 -6.77 -17.22 -2.15
CA GLY A 120 -5.85 -18.26 -2.67
C GLY A 120 -4.36 -17.90 -2.48
N PRO A 121 -3.42 -18.66 -3.06
CA PRO A 121 -1.97 -18.49 -2.86
C PRO A 121 -1.39 -17.33 -3.70
N HIS A 122 -1.87 -16.11 -3.46
CA HIS A 122 -1.58 -14.93 -4.29
C HIS A 122 -0.93 -13.77 -3.50
N GLU A 123 -0.17 -14.09 -2.46
CA GLU A 123 0.52 -13.12 -1.61
C GLU A 123 1.50 -12.23 -2.39
N ALA A 124 2.38 -12.84 -3.21
CA ALA A 124 3.34 -12.08 -4.02
C ALA A 124 2.64 -11.15 -5.02
N TYR A 125 1.52 -11.60 -5.60
CA TYR A 125 0.67 -10.79 -6.46
C TYR A 125 0.07 -9.59 -5.69
N ALA A 126 -0.44 -9.81 -4.47
CA ALA A 126 -0.98 -8.75 -3.65
C ALA A 126 0.09 -7.71 -3.25
N VAL A 127 1.31 -8.15 -2.93
CA VAL A 127 2.45 -7.24 -2.71
C VAL A 127 2.69 -6.36 -3.93
N GLN A 128 2.88 -6.97 -5.12
CA GLN A 128 3.12 -6.22 -6.35
C GLN A 128 1.99 -5.22 -6.65
N ARG A 129 0.73 -5.65 -6.54
CA ARG A 129 -0.43 -4.78 -6.81
C ARG A 129 -0.56 -3.64 -5.81
N SER A 130 -0.30 -3.92 -4.53
CA SER A 130 -0.36 -2.89 -3.49
C SER A 130 0.72 -1.83 -3.69
N LEU A 131 1.95 -2.21 -4.05
CA LEU A 131 3.03 -1.28 -4.37
C LEU A 131 2.69 -0.43 -5.59
N ASN A 132 2.24 -1.05 -6.69
CA ASN A 132 1.85 -0.30 -7.89
C ASN A 132 0.75 0.73 -7.59
N LEU A 133 -0.26 0.34 -6.81
CA LEU A 133 -1.33 1.23 -6.40
C LEU A 133 -0.82 2.39 -5.54
N VAL A 134 0.05 2.13 -4.56
CA VAL A 134 0.68 3.20 -3.76
C VAL A 134 1.45 4.17 -4.65
N ASN A 135 2.26 3.66 -5.58
CA ASN A 135 2.99 4.50 -6.52
C ASN A 135 2.05 5.40 -7.35
N GLN A 136 0.95 4.84 -7.87
CA GLN A 136 -0.04 5.62 -8.62
C GLN A 136 -0.74 6.68 -7.77
N LEU A 137 -1.05 6.39 -6.51
CA LEU A 137 -1.59 7.38 -5.58
C LEU A 137 -0.62 8.55 -5.41
N PHE A 138 0.68 8.28 -5.22
CA PHE A 138 1.68 9.34 -5.11
C PHE A 138 1.85 10.15 -6.40
N LEU A 139 1.83 9.51 -7.58
CA LEU A 139 1.84 10.23 -8.86
C LEU A 139 0.64 11.18 -9.00
N LEU A 140 -0.55 10.73 -8.60
CA LEU A 140 -1.75 11.57 -8.58
C LEU A 140 -1.61 12.75 -7.62
N LEU A 141 -1.06 12.51 -6.43
CA LEU A 141 -0.82 13.56 -5.44
C LEU A 141 0.19 14.60 -5.96
N HIS A 142 1.25 14.17 -6.62
CA HIS A 142 2.21 15.09 -7.24
C HIS A 142 1.57 15.99 -8.28
N ALA A 143 0.68 15.44 -9.11
CA ALA A 143 0.04 16.19 -10.18
C ALA A 143 -1.08 17.13 -9.72
N ASN A 144 -1.81 16.80 -8.64
CA ASN A 144 -3.06 17.48 -8.29
C ASN A 144 -3.12 18.04 -6.86
N TYR A 145 -2.20 17.62 -6.00
CA TYR A 145 -2.15 18.01 -4.59
C TYR A 145 -0.69 18.24 -4.12
N PRO A 146 0.10 19.10 -4.80
CA PRO A 146 1.49 19.34 -4.41
C PRO A 146 1.60 19.96 -3.01
N GLU A 147 0.69 20.84 -2.61
CA GLU A 147 0.68 21.48 -1.28
C GLU A 147 0.50 20.44 -0.17
N TYR A 148 -0.33 19.41 -0.42
CA TYR A 148 -0.51 18.28 0.48
C TYR A 148 0.81 17.52 0.70
N LEU A 149 1.56 17.27 -0.37
CA LEU A 149 2.84 16.59 -0.29
C LEU A 149 3.91 17.42 0.44
N ILE A 150 3.89 18.75 0.25
CA ILE A 150 4.77 19.66 0.98
C ILE A 150 4.43 19.63 2.47
N GLU A 151 3.17 19.86 2.86
CA GLU A 151 2.76 19.93 4.27
C GLU A 151 2.96 18.59 5.01
N CYS A 152 2.55 17.48 4.39
CA CYS A 152 2.48 16.20 5.08
C CYS A 152 3.77 15.38 5.00
N PHE A 153 4.55 15.54 3.92
CA PHE A 153 5.72 14.71 3.64
C PHE A 153 7.01 15.51 3.46
N GLY A 154 6.95 16.85 3.48
CA GLY A 154 8.11 17.72 3.35
C GLY A 154 8.76 17.66 1.96
N PHE A 155 7.96 17.38 0.92
CA PHE A 155 8.44 17.62 -0.45
C PHE A 155 8.78 19.10 -0.58
N ARG A 156 9.89 19.40 -1.25
CA ARG A 156 10.17 20.75 -1.72
C ARG A 156 10.10 20.66 -3.24
N PRO A 157 9.34 21.53 -3.93
CA PRO A 157 9.53 21.68 -5.36
C PRO A 157 11.00 22.07 -5.58
N GLU A 158 11.67 21.36 -6.48
CA GLU A 158 13.00 21.76 -6.98
C GLU A 158 12.86 23.00 -7.86
#